data_AF-A0A820J8Y6-F1
#
_entry.id   AF-A0A820J8Y6-F1
#
_cell.length_a   1.000
_cell.length_b   1.000
_cell.length_c   1.000
_cell.angle_alpha   90.00
_cell.angle_beta   90.00
_cell.angle_gamma   90.00
#
_symmetry.space_group_name_H-M   'P 1'
#
loop_
_entity.id
_entity.type
_entity.pdbx_description
1 polymer ?
#
loop_
_entity_poly.entity_id
_entity_poly.type
_entity_poly.pdbx_seq_one_letter_code
_entity_poly.pdbx_strand_id
1 'polypeptide(L)'
;MSSFIHRNPCKDGAQCKDIDNEKHIQEYEHPSYCPNGKNCQDTSQNHEKAYRHLPLCKYFQKCSEYQKHIKSHCDKFRHCNPSCELGNNCIHFHDKQHIETYKHPFSQPCPLTPYHCALYEQYTTTNTTESISYEVEQHCLDFAHVCRLGRNCPDKDPLHWEKSIHVHRPICSFGNKCTKLVQEDHLNLFTHPNIRDIRLL
;
A
#
# COMPACT_ATOMS: atom_id res chain seq x y z
N MET A 1 35.74 31.96 15.73
CA MET A 1 35.94 30.73 14.93
C MET A 1 34.76 29.82 15.22
N SER A 2 33.75 29.74 14.33
CA SER A 2 32.66 28.77 14.50
C SER A 2 33.12 27.42 13.98
N SER A 3 33.46 26.52 14.88
CA SER A 3 33.63 25.10 14.58
C SER A 3 32.28 24.52 14.13
N PHE A 4 32.21 24.06 12.89
CA PHE A 4 31.07 23.29 12.37
C PHE A 4 31.01 21.97 13.15
N ILE A 5 30.05 21.84 14.06
CA ILE A 5 29.75 20.57 14.72
C ILE A 5 28.78 19.84 13.80
N HIS A 6 29.25 18.80 13.12
CA HIS A 6 28.38 17.85 12.43
C HIS A 6 27.61 17.06 13.49
N ARG A 7 26.29 17.20 13.53
CA ARG A 7 25.44 16.41 14.44
C ARG A 7 25.19 15.05 13.81
N ASN A 8 25.02 14.04 14.65
CA ASN A 8 24.72 12.70 14.13
C ASN A 8 23.27 12.66 13.63
N PRO A 9 22.97 11.94 12.54
CA PRO A 9 21.57 11.73 12.12
C PRO A 9 20.77 11.06 13.23
N CYS A 10 19.58 11.58 13.52
CA CYS A 10 18.64 10.94 14.43
C CYS A 10 18.25 9.55 13.89
N LYS A 11 18.27 8.53 14.76
CA LYS A 11 17.88 7.16 14.40
C LYS A 11 16.42 7.05 13.95
N ASP A 12 15.57 7.91 14.50
CA ASP A 12 14.13 7.95 14.18
C ASP A 12 13.82 8.90 13.00
N GLY A 13 14.83 9.58 12.46
CA GLY A 13 14.74 10.41 11.27
C GLY A 13 13.57 11.41 11.30
N ALA A 14 12.77 11.43 10.24
CA ALA A 14 11.62 12.31 10.11
C ALA A 14 10.45 11.99 11.07
N GLN A 15 10.47 10.83 11.73
CA GLN A 15 9.42 10.36 12.64
C GLN A 15 9.79 10.47 14.12
N CYS A 16 10.88 11.18 14.43
CA CYS A 16 11.33 11.36 15.80
C CYS A 16 10.27 12.05 16.67
N LYS A 17 9.95 11.44 17.83
CA LYS A 17 8.98 11.98 18.80
C LYS A 17 9.56 13.08 19.67
N ASP A 18 10.89 13.14 19.79
CA ASP A 18 11.62 14.13 20.60
C ASP A 18 12.06 15.34 19.77
N ILE A 19 11.41 15.60 18.64
CA ILE A 19 11.73 16.72 17.73
C ILE A 19 11.57 18.09 18.38
N ASP A 20 10.73 18.19 19.41
CA ASP A 20 10.50 19.43 20.17
C ASP A 20 11.41 19.51 21.43
N ASN A 21 12.24 18.49 21.69
CA ASN A 21 13.17 18.49 22.81
C ASN A 21 14.45 19.24 22.41
N GLU A 22 14.65 20.42 23.00
CA GLU A 22 15.79 21.29 22.73
C GLU A 22 17.15 20.61 22.86
N LYS A 23 17.31 19.70 23.84
CA LYS A 23 18.57 18.95 24.02
C LYS A 23 18.78 17.95 22.88
N HIS A 24 17.72 17.24 22.49
CA HIS A 24 17.77 16.25 21.42
C HIS A 24 18.12 16.90 20.06
N ILE A 25 17.49 18.03 19.72
CA ILE A 25 17.78 18.72 18.45
C ILE A 25 19.17 19.36 18.43
N GLN A 26 19.78 19.65 19.59
CA GLN A 26 21.16 20.09 19.67
C GLN A 26 22.16 18.96 19.43
N GLU A 27 21.79 17.71 19.72
CA GLU A 27 22.64 16.54 19.55
C GLU A 27 22.47 15.85 18.20
N TYR A 28 21.26 15.89 17.63
CA TYR A 28 20.91 15.10 16.44
C TYR A 28 20.36 15.94 15.27
N GLU A 29 20.80 15.55 14.07
CA GLU A 29 20.30 16.07 12.80
C GLU A 29 19.02 15.35 12.37
N HIS A 30 18.05 16.13 11.87
CA HIS A 30 16.77 15.62 11.38
C HIS A 30 16.53 16.09 9.95
N PRO A 31 15.74 15.35 9.16
CA PRO A 31 15.40 15.77 7.81
C PRO A 31 14.69 17.14 7.77
N SER A 32 14.67 17.80 6.62
CA SER A 32 13.90 19.03 6.46
C SER A 32 12.39 18.77 6.54
N TYR A 33 11.61 19.81 6.80
CA TYR A 33 10.17 19.72 6.60
C TYR A 33 9.85 19.51 5.11
N CYS A 34 8.78 18.77 4.84
CA CYS A 34 8.31 18.57 3.48
C CYS A 34 8.04 19.93 2.79
N PRO A 35 8.48 20.12 1.53
CA PRO A 35 8.24 21.36 0.80
C PRO A 35 6.74 21.64 0.60
N ASN A 36 5.90 20.60 0.57
CA ASN A 36 4.44 20.73 0.46
C ASN A 36 3.77 20.99 1.82
N GLY A 37 4.52 20.94 2.92
CA GLY A 37 4.06 21.24 4.28
C GLY A 37 2.76 20.51 4.64
N LYS A 38 1.77 21.29 5.13
CA LYS A 38 0.43 20.80 5.51
C LYS A 38 -0.41 20.25 4.35
N ASN A 39 -0.08 20.61 3.12
CA ASN A 39 -0.81 20.19 1.92
C ASN A 39 -0.26 18.89 1.31
N CYS A 40 0.83 18.35 1.88
CA CYS A 40 1.44 17.14 1.36
C CYS A 40 0.45 15.96 1.38
N GLN A 41 0.24 15.34 0.23
CA GLN A 41 -0.61 14.16 0.09
C GLN A 41 0.21 12.87 -0.02
N ASP A 42 1.52 12.95 -0.18
CA ASP A 42 2.38 11.77 -0.25
C ASP A 42 2.56 11.18 1.15
N THR A 43 2.11 9.94 1.31
CA THR A 43 2.21 9.15 2.55
C THR A 43 3.04 7.89 2.33
N SER A 44 3.79 7.82 1.22
CA SER A 44 4.68 6.70 0.94
C SER A 44 5.76 6.61 2.01
N GLN A 45 6.20 5.39 2.33
CA GLN A 45 7.17 5.17 3.40
C GLN A 45 8.51 5.87 3.13
N ASN A 46 8.93 5.94 1.86
CA ASN A 46 10.16 6.63 1.47
C ASN A 46 10.04 8.14 1.72
N HIS A 47 8.91 8.74 1.34
CA HIS A 47 8.65 10.16 1.56
C HIS A 47 8.54 10.52 3.04
N GLU A 48 7.80 9.74 3.82
CA GLU A 48 7.64 9.91 5.27
C GLU A 48 8.94 9.73 6.05
N LYS A 49 9.91 8.96 5.52
CA LYS A 49 11.26 8.84 6.09
C LYS A 49 12.16 10.02 5.70
N ALA A 50 11.99 10.55 4.49
CA ALA A 50 12.82 11.61 3.93
C ALA A 50 12.45 13.01 4.42
N TYR A 51 11.20 13.23 4.85
CA TYR A 51 10.72 14.56 5.22
C TYR A 51 9.87 14.56 6.48
N ARG A 52 10.07 15.59 7.32
CA ARG A 52 9.21 15.87 8.48
C ARG A 52 7.86 16.43 8.03
N HIS A 53 6.81 16.04 8.74
CA HIS A 53 5.44 16.49 8.50
C HIS A 53 4.76 16.92 9.80
N LEU A 54 3.68 17.69 9.66
CA LEU A 54 2.73 17.88 10.75
C LEU A 54 2.01 16.55 11.06
N PRO A 55 1.56 16.34 12.31
CA PRO A 55 0.74 15.20 12.67
C PRO A 55 -0.50 15.06 11.78
N LEU A 56 -0.90 13.81 11.50
CA LEU A 56 -2.15 13.55 10.79
C LEU A 56 -3.35 13.87 11.68
N CYS A 57 -4.36 14.50 11.10
CA CYS A 57 -5.64 14.64 11.78
C CYS A 57 -6.30 13.26 11.94
N LYS A 58 -6.82 12.95 13.13
CA LYS A 58 -7.55 11.69 13.41
C LYS A 58 -8.76 11.41 12.52
N TYR A 59 -9.31 12.45 11.87
CA TYR A 59 -10.46 12.35 10.97
C TYR A 59 -10.08 12.50 9.50
N PHE A 60 -8.79 12.59 9.18
CA PHE A 60 -8.24 12.68 7.82
C PHE A 60 -9.00 13.73 6.98
N GLN A 61 -9.42 13.39 5.77
CA GLN A 61 -10.20 14.27 4.89
C GLN A 61 -11.65 14.49 5.36
N LYS A 62 -12.18 13.64 6.24
CA LYS A 62 -13.55 13.75 6.81
C LYS A 62 -13.62 14.71 8.00
N CYS A 63 -12.53 15.40 8.33
CA CYS A 63 -12.48 16.35 9.44
C CYS A 63 -13.37 17.58 9.18
N SER A 64 -14.36 17.82 10.04
CA SER A 64 -15.29 18.95 9.92
C SER A 64 -14.60 20.31 10.07
N GLU A 65 -13.58 20.44 10.92
CA GLU A 65 -12.79 21.67 11.06
C GLU A 65 -11.98 21.98 9.80
N TYR A 66 -11.46 20.95 9.12
CA TYR A 66 -10.79 21.10 7.83
C TYR A 66 -11.76 21.55 6.74
N GLN A 67 -12.94 20.93 6.67
CA GLN A 67 -14.01 21.32 5.74
C GLN A 67 -14.50 22.76 5.95
N LYS A 68 -14.47 23.25 7.20
CA LYS A 68 -14.78 24.64 7.55
C LYS A 68 -13.58 25.59 7.43
N HIS A 69 -12.42 25.09 7.00
CA HIS A 69 -11.18 25.83 6.88
C HIS A 69 -10.77 26.57 8.17
N ILE A 70 -10.95 25.95 9.34
CA ILE A 70 -10.55 26.52 10.63
C ILE A 70 -9.02 26.61 10.69
N LYS A 71 -8.49 27.83 10.52
CA LYS A 71 -7.05 28.10 10.36
C LYS A 71 -6.19 27.51 11.48
N SER A 72 -6.60 27.70 12.74
CA SER A 72 -5.86 27.22 13.92
C SER A 72 -5.67 25.70 13.95
N HIS A 73 -6.60 24.95 13.36
CA HIS A 73 -6.53 23.50 13.21
C HIS A 73 -5.71 23.09 11.99
N CYS A 74 -6.01 23.70 10.84
CA CYS A 74 -5.31 23.40 9.58
C CYS A 74 -3.81 23.75 9.60
N ASP A 75 -3.37 24.65 10.49
CA ASP A 75 -1.96 24.96 10.68
C ASP A 75 -1.22 23.95 11.57
N LYS A 76 -1.96 23.09 12.31
CA LYS A 76 -1.39 22.09 13.22
C LYS A 76 -1.45 20.67 12.69
N PHE A 77 -2.38 20.38 11.79
CA PHE A 77 -2.63 19.03 11.31
C PHE A 77 -2.60 18.95 9.79
N ARG A 78 -2.16 17.80 9.30
CA ARG A 78 -2.25 17.39 7.90
C ARG A 78 -3.52 16.56 7.67
N HIS A 79 -4.22 16.81 6.57
CA HIS A 79 -5.48 16.15 6.20
C HIS A 79 -5.31 15.34 4.91
N CYS A 80 -4.57 14.26 5.00
CA CYS A 80 -4.46 13.27 3.92
C CYS A 80 -4.88 11.89 4.44
N ASN A 81 -5.29 11.01 3.52
CA ASN A 81 -5.55 9.62 3.84
C ASN A 81 -4.22 8.92 4.17
N PRO A 82 -4.12 8.20 5.31
CA PRO A 82 -2.92 7.47 5.66
C PRO A 82 -2.71 6.29 4.70
N SER A 83 -1.47 5.86 4.53
CA SER A 83 -1.17 4.62 3.83
C SER A 83 -1.73 3.42 4.60
N CYS A 84 -2.29 2.44 3.89
CA CYS A 84 -2.68 1.17 4.47
C CYS A 84 -1.43 0.42 4.96
N GLU A 85 -1.43 -0.03 6.22
CA GLU A 85 -0.30 -0.75 6.81
C GLU A 85 0.01 -2.07 6.09
N LEU A 86 -0.99 -2.67 5.46
CA LEU A 86 -0.86 -3.92 4.71
C LEU A 86 -0.41 -3.68 3.26
N GLY A 87 -0.45 -2.43 2.77
CA GLY A 87 -0.09 -2.08 1.40
C GLY A 87 -0.80 -2.95 0.36
N ASN A 88 -0.02 -3.57 -0.53
CA ASN A 88 -0.54 -4.48 -1.56
C ASN A 88 -1.04 -5.83 -1.02
N ASN A 89 -0.82 -6.12 0.27
CA ASN A 89 -1.32 -7.34 0.93
C ASN A 89 -2.60 -7.09 1.74
N CYS A 90 -3.29 -5.97 1.50
CA CYS A 90 -4.50 -5.62 2.24
C CYS A 90 -5.55 -6.73 2.11
N ILE A 91 -6.02 -7.26 3.24
CA ILE A 91 -7.12 -8.25 3.30
C ILE A 91 -8.51 -7.58 3.33
N HIS A 92 -8.56 -6.28 3.58
CA HIS A 92 -9.77 -5.47 3.64
C HIS A 92 -10.10 -4.79 2.31
N PHE A 93 -9.56 -5.29 1.20
CA PHE A 93 -9.77 -4.70 -0.13
C PHE A 93 -11.22 -4.78 -0.63
N HIS A 94 -12.05 -5.62 -0.01
CA HIS A 94 -13.49 -5.67 -0.25
C HIS A 94 -14.30 -4.65 0.58
N ASP A 95 -13.71 -4.08 1.63
CA ASP A 95 -14.35 -3.06 2.45
C ASP A 95 -14.20 -1.69 1.77
N LYS A 96 -15.30 -1.20 1.19
CA LYS A 96 -15.34 0.11 0.52
C LYS A 96 -14.92 1.25 1.45
N GLN A 97 -15.34 1.21 2.72
CA GLN A 97 -14.97 2.25 3.68
C GLN A 97 -13.47 2.22 3.94
N HIS A 98 -12.86 1.05 4.02
CA HIS A 98 -11.41 0.91 4.16
C HIS A 98 -10.67 1.45 2.94
N ILE A 99 -11.04 1.03 1.72
CA ILE A 99 -10.42 1.47 0.46
C ILE A 99 -10.51 2.99 0.27
N GLU A 100 -11.63 3.60 0.66
CA GLU A 100 -11.79 5.06 0.57
C GLU A 100 -11.02 5.83 1.65
N THR A 101 -10.73 5.20 2.79
CA THR A 101 -10.10 5.86 3.94
C THR A 101 -8.59 5.75 3.91
N TYR A 102 -8.03 4.66 3.39
CA TYR A 102 -6.59 4.39 3.35
C TYR A 102 -6.05 4.45 1.92
N LYS A 103 -4.80 4.86 1.76
CA LYS A 103 -4.09 4.79 0.49
C LYS A 103 -3.44 3.43 0.31
N HIS A 104 -3.72 2.79 -0.81
CA HIS A 104 -3.07 1.54 -1.21
C HIS A 104 -2.09 1.81 -2.35
N PRO A 105 -1.06 0.95 -2.54
CA PRO A 105 -0.18 1.04 -3.70
C PRO A 105 -0.85 0.52 -4.98
N PHE A 106 -1.96 -0.21 -4.85
CA PHE A 106 -2.76 -0.67 -5.96
C PHE A 106 -3.89 0.31 -6.32
N SER A 107 -4.36 0.24 -7.57
CA SER A 107 -5.55 0.94 -8.07
C SER A 107 -6.84 0.42 -7.44
N GLN A 108 -7.97 1.09 -7.67
CA GLN A 108 -9.25 0.66 -7.11
C GLN A 108 -9.52 -0.83 -7.40
N PRO A 109 -9.84 -1.65 -6.38
CA PRO A 109 -10.13 -3.07 -6.61
C PRO A 109 -11.32 -3.25 -7.57
N CYS A 110 -11.20 -4.20 -8.49
CA CYS A 110 -12.32 -4.60 -9.33
C CYS A 110 -13.48 -5.09 -8.46
N PRO A 111 -14.73 -4.64 -8.68
CA PRO A 111 -15.89 -5.08 -7.90
C PRO A 111 -16.14 -6.60 -7.92
N LEU A 112 -15.57 -7.30 -8.92
CA LEU A 112 -15.72 -8.73 -9.14
C LEU A 112 -14.51 -9.55 -8.69
N THR A 113 -13.46 -8.92 -8.17
CA THR A 113 -12.31 -9.65 -7.60
C THR A 113 -12.69 -10.19 -6.20
N PRO A 114 -12.27 -11.41 -5.80
CA PRO A 114 -11.20 -12.24 -6.38
C PRO A 114 -11.64 -13.19 -7.49
N TYR A 115 -12.94 -13.51 -7.60
CA TYR A 115 -13.39 -14.76 -8.26
C TYR A 115 -14.33 -14.60 -9.46
N HIS A 116 -14.81 -13.40 -9.78
CA HIS A 116 -15.91 -13.22 -10.74
C HIS A 116 -15.58 -12.26 -11.89
N CYS A 117 -14.31 -11.93 -12.12
CA CYS A 117 -13.94 -11.02 -13.20
C CYS A 117 -13.55 -11.78 -14.47
N ALA A 118 -14.52 -12.02 -15.36
CA ALA A 118 -14.30 -12.69 -16.63
C ALA A 118 -13.27 -11.98 -17.53
N LEU A 119 -13.23 -10.63 -17.50
CA LEU A 119 -12.26 -9.85 -18.26
C LEU A 119 -10.84 -10.11 -17.77
N TYR A 120 -10.61 -10.11 -16.46
CA TYR A 120 -9.29 -10.43 -15.89
C TYR A 120 -8.91 -11.89 -16.12
N GLU A 121 -9.88 -12.80 -16.10
CA GLU A 121 -9.63 -14.19 -16.46
C GLU A 121 -9.14 -14.32 -17.90
N GLN A 122 -9.85 -13.70 -18.84
CA GLN A 122 -9.45 -13.65 -20.25
C GLN A 122 -8.06 -13.03 -20.40
N TYR A 123 -7.78 -11.90 -19.73
CA TYR A 123 -6.49 -11.23 -19.76
C TYR A 123 -5.35 -12.17 -19.33
N THR A 124 -5.53 -12.90 -18.23
CA THR A 124 -4.50 -13.74 -17.63
C THR A 124 -4.40 -15.16 -18.21
N THR A 125 -5.36 -15.59 -19.04
CA THR A 125 -5.27 -16.86 -19.79
C THR A 125 -4.74 -16.68 -21.20
N THR A 126 -4.70 -15.45 -21.70
CA THR A 126 -4.28 -15.16 -23.07
C THR A 126 -2.76 -15.09 -23.15
N ASN A 127 -2.15 -15.94 -23.99
CA ASN A 127 -0.69 -16.06 -24.09
C ASN A 127 -0.05 -15.00 -25.01
N THR A 128 -0.84 -14.25 -25.80
CA THR A 128 -0.35 -13.24 -26.75
C THR A 128 -1.19 -11.96 -26.67
N THR A 129 -0.52 -10.82 -26.53
CA THR A 129 -1.15 -9.48 -26.44
C THR A 129 -2.01 -9.15 -27.65
N GLU A 130 -1.69 -9.69 -28.83
CA GLU A 130 -2.44 -9.47 -30.08
C GLU A 130 -3.88 -10.03 -30.08
N SER A 131 -4.25 -10.84 -29.08
CA SER A 131 -5.57 -11.47 -29.01
C SER A 131 -6.47 -10.94 -27.88
N ILE A 132 -6.02 -9.92 -27.14
CA ILE A 132 -6.80 -9.28 -26.09
C ILE A 132 -7.57 -8.10 -26.69
N SER A 133 -8.88 -8.02 -26.42
CA SER A 133 -9.66 -6.87 -26.86
C SER A 133 -9.28 -5.61 -26.06
N TYR A 134 -9.43 -4.45 -26.69
CA TYR A 134 -9.20 -3.15 -26.02
C TYR A 134 -9.98 -3.02 -24.70
N GLU A 135 -11.21 -3.54 -24.65
CA GLU A 135 -12.05 -3.52 -23.45
C GLU A 135 -11.42 -4.31 -22.28
N VAL A 136 -10.85 -5.49 -22.56
CA VAL A 136 -10.23 -6.35 -21.55
C VAL A 136 -8.95 -5.71 -21.01
N GLU A 137 -8.12 -5.16 -21.91
CA GLU A 137 -6.90 -4.46 -21.53
C GLU A 137 -7.22 -3.24 -20.67
N GLN A 138 -8.14 -2.39 -21.12
CA GLN A 138 -8.53 -1.17 -20.41
C GLN A 138 -9.08 -1.48 -19.01
N HIS A 139 -9.95 -2.50 -18.88
CA HIS A 139 -10.45 -2.93 -17.58
C HIS A 139 -9.32 -3.33 -16.61
N CYS A 140 -8.30 -4.05 -17.10
CA CYS A 140 -7.17 -4.49 -16.28
C CYS A 140 -6.19 -3.36 -15.95
N LEU A 141 -6.19 -2.26 -16.72
CA LEU A 141 -5.46 -1.03 -16.42
C LEU A 141 -6.22 -0.13 -15.44
N ASP A 142 -7.55 -0.13 -15.47
CA ASP A 142 -8.39 0.71 -14.61
C ASP A 142 -8.55 0.12 -13.21
N PHE A 143 -8.61 -1.21 -13.09
CA PHE A 143 -8.90 -1.89 -11.83
C PHE A 143 -7.79 -2.83 -11.38
N ALA A 144 -7.55 -2.85 -10.06
CA ALA A 144 -6.68 -3.84 -9.44
C ALA A 144 -7.41 -5.18 -9.24
N HIS A 145 -6.67 -6.28 -9.38
CA HIS A 145 -7.19 -7.64 -9.23
C HIS A 145 -6.33 -8.44 -8.27
N VAL A 146 -6.89 -9.46 -7.62
CA VAL A 146 -6.08 -10.37 -6.80
C VAL A 146 -5.12 -11.16 -7.69
N CYS A 147 -3.82 -11.05 -7.39
CA CYS A 147 -2.79 -11.80 -8.09
C CYS A 147 -3.01 -13.31 -7.89
N ARG A 148 -3.07 -14.06 -9.00
CA ARG A 148 -3.25 -15.52 -8.96
C ARG A 148 -2.17 -16.26 -8.18
N LEU A 149 -0.97 -15.69 -8.07
CA LEU A 149 0.16 -16.27 -7.33
C LEU A 149 0.26 -15.76 -5.88
N GLY A 150 -0.64 -14.85 -5.47
CA GLY A 150 -0.67 -14.27 -4.13
C GLY A 150 0.70 -13.80 -3.66
N ARG A 151 1.05 -14.10 -2.41
CA ARG A 151 2.35 -13.72 -1.81
C ARG A 151 3.59 -14.32 -2.49
N ASN A 152 3.42 -15.35 -3.34
CA ASN A 152 4.51 -16.02 -4.04
C ASN A 152 4.75 -15.46 -5.45
N CYS A 153 4.06 -14.37 -5.82
CA CYS A 153 4.26 -13.72 -7.10
C CYS A 153 5.73 -13.32 -7.31
N PRO A 154 6.42 -13.84 -8.34
CA PRO A 154 7.80 -13.48 -8.63
C PRO A 154 7.92 -12.13 -9.32
N ASP A 155 6.81 -11.59 -9.83
CA ASP A 155 6.78 -10.37 -10.64
C ASP A 155 7.24 -9.15 -9.84
N LYS A 156 8.10 -8.35 -10.47
CA LYS A 156 8.69 -7.11 -9.94
C LYS A 156 8.32 -5.90 -10.79
N ASP A 157 7.54 -6.09 -11.83
CA ASP A 157 7.09 -5.01 -12.70
C ASP A 157 6.24 -4.00 -11.91
N PRO A 158 6.55 -2.69 -11.99
CA PRO A 158 5.80 -1.67 -11.25
C PRO A 158 4.31 -1.64 -11.59
N LEU A 159 3.95 -1.85 -12.86
CA LEU A 159 2.55 -1.86 -13.29
C LEU A 159 1.84 -3.07 -12.68
N HIS A 160 2.47 -4.24 -12.64
CA HIS A 160 1.91 -5.40 -11.93
C HIS A 160 1.61 -5.08 -10.46
N TRP A 161 2.53 -4.42 -9.74
CA TRP A 161 2.33 -4.04 -8.34
C TRP A 161 1.27 -2.94 -8.14
N GLU A 162 1.02 -2.10 -9.15
CA GLU A 162 -0.05 -1.10 -9.15
C GLU A 162 -1.42 -1.71 -9.48
N LYS A 163 -1.47 -2.80 -10.26
CA LYS A 163 -2.72 -3.44 -10.71
C LYS A 163 -3.02 -4.76 -10.01
N SER A 164 -2.20 -5.15 -9.02
CA SER A 164 -2.37 -6.42 -8.30
C SER A 164 -2.48 -6.27 -6.80
N ILE A 165 -3.36 -7.10 -6.22
CA ILE A 165 -3.54 -7.29 -4.78
C ILE A 165 -2.96 -8.67 -4.43
N HIS A 166 -1.98 -8.72 -3.54
CA HIS A 166 -1.29 -9.94 -3.13
C HIS A 166 -1.84 -10.43 -1.80
N VAL A 167 -2.97 -11.13 -1.83
CA VAL A 167 -3.57 -11.67 -0.61
C VAL A 167 -2.59 -12.61 0.10
N HIS A 168 -2.29 -12.31 1.35
CA HIS A 168 -1.34 -13.07 2.15
C HIS A 168 -2.03 -14.27 2.79
N ARG A 169 -1.66 -15.49 2.37
CA ARG A 169 -2.00 -16.72 3.10
C ARG A 169 -0.77 -17.30 3.81
N PRO A 170 -0.95 -18.06 4.90
CA PRO A 170 0.11 -18.84 5.50
C PRO A 170 0.77 -19.77 4.46
N ILE A 171 2.09 -19.86 4.46
CA ILE A 171 2.79 -20.85 3.62
C ILE A 171 2.51 -22.23 4.19
N CYS A 172 2.15 -23.20 3.35
CA CYS A 172 2.02 -24.58 3.79
C CYS A 172 3.36 -25.10 4.33
N SER A 173 3.35 -25.66 5.55
CA SER A 173 4.53 -26.23 6.20
C SER A 173 5.20 -27.36 5.40
N PHE A 174 4.44 -28.04 4.52
CA PHE A 174 4.95 -29.10 3.65
C PHE A 174 5.42 -28.60 2.27
N GLY A 175 5.21 -27.33 1.94
CA GLY A 175 5.63 -26.72 0.67
C GLY A 175 5.22 -27.55 -0.55
N ASN A 176 6.20 -27.89 -1.39
CA ASN A 176 6.01 -28.71 -2.60
C ASN A 176 5.81 -30.21 -2.31
N LYS A 177 6.04 -30.65 -1.07
CA LYS A 177 5.84 -32.05 -0.63
C LYS A 177 4.48 -32.28 0.01
N CYS A 178 3.58 -31.30 -0.07
CA CYS A 178 2.26 -31.42 0.50
C CYS A 178 1.46 -32.52 -0.20
N THR A 179 0.82 -33.38 0.57
CA THR A 179 -0.06 -34.44 0.06
C THR A 179 -1.51 -33.98 -0.09
N LYS A 180 -1.82 -32.75 0.37
CA LYS A 180 -3.17 -32.16 0.35
C LYS A 180 -3.39 -31.22 -0.85
N LEU A 181 -2.63 -31.40 -1.94
CA LEU A 181 -2.72 -30.55 -3.15
C LEU A 181 -4.00 -30.75 -3.96
N VAL A 182 -4.84 -31.73 -3.61
CA VAL A 182 -6.16 -31.95 -4.22
C VAL A 182 -7.30 -31.51 -3.30
N GLN A 183 -6.99 -31.01 -2.10
CA GLN A 183 -7.99 -30.58 -1.13
C GLN A 183 -8.18 -29.07 -1.27
N GLU A 184 -9.27 -28.65 -1.92
CA GLU A 184 -9.54 -27.24 -2.19
C GLU A 184 -9.58 -26.38 -0.92
N ASP A 185 -10.17 -26.90 0.18
CA ASP A 185 -10.17 -26.21 1.47
C ASP A 185 -8.76 -25.95 2.00
N HIS A 186 -7.86 -26.93 1.88
CA HIS A 186 -6.45 -26.77 2.27
C HIS A 186 -5.78 -25.70 1.40
N LEU A 187 -5.98 -25.77 0.09
CA LEU A 187 -5.38 -24.83 -0.85
C LEU A 187 -6.02 -23.42 -0.81
N ASN A 188 -7.19 -23.26 -0.20
CA ASN A 188 -7.81 -21.97 0.10
C ASN A 188 -7.25 -21.32 1.37
N LEU A 189 -6.71 -22.14 2.27
CA LEU A 189 -6.10 -21.69 3.53
C LEU A 189 -4.60 -21.46 3.44
N PHE A 190 -3.90 -22.16 2.54
CA PHE A 190 -2.43 -22.13 2.45
C PHE A 190 -1.92 -21.76 1.07
N THR A 191 -0.84 -20.98 1.03
CA THR A 191 -0.04 -20.73 -0.18
C THR A 191 0.97 -21.86 -0.39
N HIS A 192 1.14 -22.27 -1.65
CA HIS A 192 2.19 -23.21 -2.08
C HIS A 192 3.09 -22.59 -3.15
N PRO A 193 4.38 -22.94 -3.23
CA PRO A 193 5.22 -22.53 -4.35
C PRO A 193 4.68 -23.10 -5.67
N ASN A 194 4.69 -22.29 -6.73
CA ASN A 194 4.27 -22.66 -8.09
C ASN A 194 2.81 -23.13 -8.24
N ILE A 195 1.95 -22.91 -7.24
CA ILE A 195 0.51 -23.17 -7.32
C ILE A 195 -0.23 -21.84 -7.22
N ARG A 196 -1.31 -21.69 -7.99
CA ARG A 196 -2.15 -20.50 -7.93
C ARG A 196 -2.91 -20.48 -6.59
N ASP A 197 -2.79 -19.36 -5.86
CA ASP A 197 -3.56 -19.08 -4.66
C ASP A 197 -5.03 -18.83 -5.00
N ILE A 198 -5.31 -18.12 -6.10
CA ILE A 198 -6.66 -17.95 -6.63
C ILE A 198 -6.87 -18.94 -7.78
N ARG A 199 -7.69 -19.95 -7.52
CA ARG A 199 -8.10 -20.98 -8.50
C ARG A 199 -9.53 -20.67 -8.97
N LEU A 200 -9.79 -21.01 -10.22
CA LEU A 200 -11.16 -21.02 -10.75
C LEU A 200 -11.88 -22.21 -10.11
N LEU A 201 -13.08 -21.96 -9.58
CA LEU A 201 -14.00 -23.01 -9.12
C LEU A 201 -14.61 -23.72 -10.32
#